data_AF-A0A1D8X7G7-F1
#
_entry.id   AF-A0A1D8X7G7-F1
#
_cell.length_a   1.000
_cell.length_b   1.000
_cell.length_c   1.000
_cell.angle_alpha   90.00
_cell.angle_beta   90.00
_cell.angle_gamma   90.00
#
_symmetry.space_group_name_H-M   'P 1'
#
loop_
_entity.id
_entity.type
_entity.pdbx_description
1 polymer ?
#
loop_
_entity_poly.entity_id
_entity_poly.type
_entity_poly.pdbx_seq_one_letter_code
_entity_poly.pdbx_strand_id
1 'polypeptide(L)'
;MLQYVLFLNRPLSPHLTIYTPQLSSLSSIWHRLSGVFILTFLILEFSFINSIFSCGIQNPILSFNIAYDIKRVLLILSLSVFIYHSLSGIRYLIWDLGFLLHQNYLSNFMLFVSLILILVLFSNLFI
;
A
#
# COMPACT_ATOMS: atom_id res chain seq x y z
N MET A 1 22.27 -27.43 2.83
CA MET A 1 22.55 -26.80 1.53
C MET A 1 23.13 -25.38 1.67
N LEU A 2 22.45 -24.45 2.36
CA LEU A 2 22.96 -23.08 2.58
C LEU A 2 24.34 -23.00 3.26
N GLN A 3 24.58 -23.81 4.30
CA GLN A 3 25.89 -23.90 4.97
C GLN A 3 27.02 -24.34 4.03
N TYR A 4 26.73 -25.15 3.01
CA TYR A 4 27.71 -25.62 2.04
C TYR A 4 28.12 -24.52 1.04
N VAL A 5 27.17 -23.68 0.64
CA VAL A 5 27.42 -22.52 -0.25
C VAL A 5 28.28 -21.47 0.46
N LEU A 6 27.97 -21.21 1.74
CA LEU A 6 28.75 -20.29 2.59
C LEU A 6 30.17 -20.81 2.81
N PHE A 7 30.33 -22.11 3.08
CA PHE A 7 31.66 -22.73 3.24
C PHE A 7 32.53 -22.61 1.97
N LEU A 8 31.92 -22.73 0.79
CA LEU A 8 32.61 -22.60 -0.50
C LEU A 8 32.77 -21.16 -0.97
N ASN A 9 32.35 -20.16 -0.18
CA ASN A 9 32.46 -18.74 -0.47
C ASN A 9 31.95 -18.35 -1.87
N ARG A 10 30.90 -19.04 -2.35
CA ARG A 10 30.36 -18.80 -3.68
C ARG A 10 29.62 -17.47 -3.71
N PRO A 11 29.94 -16.56 -4.65
CA PRO A 11 29.25 -15.30 -4.74
C PRO A 11 27.79 -15.50 -5.16
N LEU A 12 26.91 -14.66 -4.62
CA LEU A 12 25.53 -14.57 -5.09
C LEU A 12 25.51 -13.89 -6.46
N SER A 13 24.79 -14.47 -7.42
CA SER A 13 24.59 -13.82 -8.70
C SER A 13 23.82 -12.49 -8.50
N PRO A 14 24.16 -11.45 -9.30
CA PRO A 14 23.39 -10.22 -9.29
C PRO A 14 21.94 -10.52 -9.73
N HIS A 15 20.98 -9.87 -9.08
CA HIS A 15 19.55 -10.11 -9.29
C HIS A 15 18.84 -8.77 -9.46
N LEU A 16 18.33 -8.15 -8.39
CA LEU A 16 17.56 -6.90 -8.45
C LEU A 16 18.31 -5.75 -9.11
N THR A 17 19.64 -5.74 -9.03
CA THR A 17 20.49 -4.69 -9.60
C THR A 17 20.61 -4.75 -11.13
N ILE A 18 20.37 -5.92 -11.73
CA ILE A 18 20.49 -6.13 -13.18
C ILE A 18 19.17 -6.50 -13.85
N TYR A 19 18.12 -6.77 -13.06
CA TYR A 19 16.83 -7.20 -13.57
C TYR A 19 16.05 -6.02 -14.16
N THR A 20 15.45 -6.21 -15.33
CA THR A 20 14.60 -5.19 -15.94
C THR A 20 13.24 -5.12 -15.24
N PRO A 21 12.81 -3.94 -14.75
CA PRO A 21 11.56 -3.83 -14.01
C PRO A 21 10.36 -4.10 -14.93
N GLN A 22 9.52 -5.06 -14.52
CA GLN A 22 8.28 -5.43 -15.22
C GLN A 22 7.07 -4.80 -14.52
N LEU A 23 6.00 -4.54 -15.27
CA LEU A 23 4.75 -4.02 -14.67
C LEU A 23 4.18 -4.99 -13.63
N SER A 24 4.27 -6.30 -13.87
CA SER A 24 3.88 -7.34 -12.92
C SER A 24 4.70 -7.27 -11.63
N SER A 25 6.03 -7.24 -11.71
CA SER A 25 6.91 -7.17 -10.54
C SER A 25 6.69 -5.89 -9.75
N LEU A 26 6.60 -4.74 -10.44
CA LEU A 26 6.31 -3.45 -9.81
C LEU A 26 4.96 -3.47 -9.10
N SER A 27 3.90 -3.95 -9.76
CA SER A 27 2.57 -4.03 -9.15
C SER A 27 2.55 -4.89 -7.88
N SER A 28 3.34 -5.96 -7.84
CA SER A 28 3.48 -6.79 -6.64
C SER A 28 4.19 -6.09 -5.49
N ILE A 29 5.24 -5.33 -5.78
CA ILE A 29 5.98 -4.56 -4.78
C ILE A 29 5.07 -3.47 -4.22
N TRP A 30 4.37 -2.73 -5.08
CA TRP A 30 3.44 -1.68 -4.68
C TRP A 30 2.28 -2.22 -3.84
N HIS A 31 1.72 -3.39 -4.17
CA HIS A 31 0.67 -4.01 -3.35
C HIS A 31 1.17 -4.38 -1.93
N ARG A 32 2.41 -4.85 -1.81
CA ARG A 32 3.02 -5.13 -0.49
C ARG A 32 3.25 -3.84 0.30
N LEU A 33 3.82 -2.82 -0.34
CA LEU A 33 4.08 -1.53 0.30
C LEU A 33 2.79 -0.85 0.75
N SER A 34 1.74 -0.89 -0.07
CA SER A 34 0.44 -0.34 0.32
C SER A 34 -0.18 -1.09 1.50
N GLY A 35 -0.01 -2.42 1.57
CA GLY A 35 -0.45 -3.22 2.72
C GLY A 35 0.28 -2.84 4.02
N VAL A 36 1.60 -2.67 3.96
CA VAL A 36 2.40 -2.19 5.10
C VAL A 36 1.94 -0.80 5.53
N PHE A 37 1.73 0.11 4.58
CA PHE A 37 1.25 1.45 4.87
C PHE A 37 -0.11 1.44 5.57
N ILE A 38 -1.09 0.69 5.06
CA ILE A 38 -2.42 0.55 5.67
C ILE A 38 -2.30 -0.03 7.09
N LEU A 39 -1.50 -1.08 7.28
CA LEU A 39 -1.28 -1.66 8.61
C LEU A 39 -0.69 -0.63 9.59
N THR A 40 0.32 0.14 9.17
CA THR A 40 0.91 1.17 10.02
C THR A 40 -0.10 2.25 10.41
N PHE A 41 -0.95 2.68 9.47
CA PHE A 41 -2.01 3.65 9.75
C PHE A 41 -3.04 3.10 10.72
N LEU A 42 -3.48 1.85 10.54
CA LEU A 42 -4.42 1.20 11.46
C LEU A 42 -3.87 1.08 12.89
N ILE A 43 -2.60 0.72 13.03
CA ILE A 43 -1.95 0.66 14.35
C ILE A 43 -1.89 2.04 15.00
N LEU A 44 -1.54 3.08 14.23
CA LEU A 44 -1.52 4.46 14.71
C LEU A 44 -2.90 4.92 15.16
N GLU A 45 -3.94 4.71 14.35
CA GLU A 45 -5.32 5.05 14.71
C GLU A 45 -5.80 4.30 15.96
N PHE A 46 -5.54 2.99 16.04
CA PHE A 46 -5.92 2.20 17.22
C PHE A 46 -5.20 2.70 18.49
N SER A 47 -3.91 3.00 18.39
CA SER A 47 -3.14 3.56 19.50
C SER A 47 -3.68 4.93 19.94
N PHE A 48 -4.09 5.76 18.98
CA PHE A 48 -4.71 7.06 19.23
C PHE A 48 -6.05 6.90 19.96
N ILE A 49 -6.93 6.03 19.48
CA ILE A 49 -8.23 5.75 20.10
C ILE A 49 -8.04 5.24 21.54
N ASN A 50 -7.14 4.29 21.75
CA ASN A 50 -6.83 3.76 23.08
C ASN A 50 -6.29 4.86 24.03
N SER A 51 -5.49 5.79 23.50
CA SER A 51 -4.96 6.91 24.27
C SER A 51 -6.06 7.87 24.76
N ILE A 52 -7.13 8.06 23.97
CA ILE A 52 -8.29 8.89 24.34
C ILE A 52 -9.04 8.26 25.50
N PHE A 53 -9.27 6.94 25.45
CA PHE A 53 -10.01 6.22 26.49
C PHE A 53 -9.21 6.04 27.79
N SER A 54 -7.88 5.96 27.72
CA SER A 54 -7.03 5.67 28.89
C SER A 54 -6.55 6.88 29.68
N CYS A 55 -6.30 8.03 29.04
CA CYS A 55 -5.73 9.21 29.71
C CYS A 55 -6.65 10.45 29.72
N GLY A 56 -7.85 10.37 29.12
CA GLY A 56 -8.69 11.54 28.89
C GLY A 56 -8.08 12.51 27.86
N ILE A 57 -8.85 13.53 27.47
CA ILE A 57 -8.59 14.46 26.34
C ILE A 57 -7.28 15.27 26.47
N GLN A 58 -6.55 15.18 27.59
CA GLN A 58 -5.31 15.93 27.85
C GLN A 58 -4.06 15.38 27.15
N ASN A 59 -4.20 14.42 26.22
CA ASN A 59 -3.06 13.86 25.51
C ASN A 59 -2.47 14.86 24.49
N PRO A 60 -1.13 15.05 24.43
CA PRO A 60 -0.48 15.99 23.51
C PRO A 60 -0.72 15.66 22.03
N ILE A 61 -1.12 14.44 21.68
CA ILE A 61 -1.51 14.09 20.30
C ILE A 61 -2.79 14.82 19.86
N LEU A 62 -3.72 15.14 20.77
CA LEU A 62 -4.87 15.99 20.45
C LEU A 62 -4.49 17.48 20.27
N SER A 63 -3.33 17.89 20.79
CA SER A 63 -2.82 19.26 20.64
C SER A 63 -2.06 19.50 19.33
N PHE A 64 -1.85 18.45 18.52
CA PHE A 64 -1.26 18.59 17.18
C PHE A 64 -2.24 19.30 16.24
N ASN A 65 -2.12 20.62 16.20
CA ASN A 65 -2.87 21.47 15.30
C ASN A 65 -2.25 21.40 13.89
N ILE A 66 -2.40 20.23 13.25
CA ILE A 66 -2.01 20.05 11.85
C ILE A 66 -2.94 20.94 11.00
N ALA A 67 -2.36 21.74 10.12
CA ALA A 67 -3.12 22.61 9.22
C ALA A 67 -4.16 21.79 8.44
N TYR A 68 -5.35 22.39 8.24
CA TYR A 68 -6.47 21.74 7.56
C TYR A 68 -6.06 21.14 6.20
N ASP A 69 -5.25 21.87 5.43
CA ASP A 69 -4.77 21.42 4.12
C ASP A 69 -3.89 20.17 4.21
N ILE A 70 -3.06 20.06 5.26
CA ILE A 70 -2.21 18.89 5.48
C ILE A 70 -3.06 17.68 5.85
N LYS A 71 -4.06 17.84 6.74
CA LYS A 71 -4.99 16.75 7.10
C LYS A 71 -5.71 16.21 5.86
N ARG A 72 -6.12 17.13 4.98
CA ARG A 72 -6.84 16.81 3.75
C ARG A 72 -5.98 16.07 2.74
N VAL A 73 -4.73 16.49 2.53
CA VAL A 73 -3.76 15.76 1.70
C VAL A 73 -3.50 14.36 2.27
N LEU A 74 -3.31 14.25 3.60
CA LEU A 74 -3.07 12.97 4.26
C LEU A 74 -4.24 12.00 4.06
N LEU A 75 -5.47 12.50 4.16
CA LEU A 75 -6.70 11.73 3.94
C LEU A 75 -6.84 11.26 2.49
N ILE A 76 -6.50 12.09 1.51
CA ILE A 76 -6.51 11.70 0.09
C ILE A 76 -5.46 10.62 -0.17
N LEU A 77 -4.26 10.80 0.38
CA LEU A 77 -3.19 9.81 0.26
C LEU A 77 -3.59 8.47 0.88
N SER A 78 -4.11 8.46 2.11
CA SER A 78 -4.53 7.21 2.76
C SER A 78 -5.65 6.49 2.01
N LEU A 79 -6.67 7.22 1.55
CA LEU A 79 -7.75 6.65 0.73
C LEU A 79 -7.26 6.14 -0.62
N SER A 80 -6.34 6.86 -1.28
CA SER A 80 -5.76 6.42 -2.55
C SER A 80 -5.00 5.10 -2.41
N VAL A 81 -4.23 4.95 -1.33
CA VAL A 81 -3.48 3.73 -1.02
C VAL A 81 -4.43 2.58 -0.72
N PHE A 82 -5.51 2.84 0.03
CA PHE A 82 -6.54 1.85 0.34
C PHE A 82 -7.27 1.35 -0.92
N ILE A 83 -7.68 2.26 -1.82
CA ILE A 83 -8.33 1.91 -3.10
C ILE A 83 -7.39 1.06 -3.96
N TYR A 84 -6.14 1.49 -4.10
CA TYR A 84 -5.16 0.73 -4.86
C TYR A 84 -4.93 -0.68 -4.27
N HIS A 85 -4.77 -0.79 -2.96
CA HIS A 85 -4.51 -2.05 -2.27
C HIS A 85 -5.70 -3.01 -2.40
N SER A 86 -6.92 -2.53 -2.16
CA SER A 86 -8.15 -3.34 -2.23
C SER A 86 -8.41 -3.88 -3.65
N LEU A 87 -8.35 -3.02 -4.68
CA LEU A 87 -8.54 -3.45 -6.06
C LEU A 87 -7.44 -4.41 -6.54
N SER A 88 -6.18 -4.13 -6.16
CA SER A 88 -5.08 -5.05 -6.43
C SER A 88 -5.23 -6.38 -5.69
N GLY A 89 -5.76 -6.36 -4.46
CA GLY A 89 -6.07 -7.54 -3.66
C GLY A 89 -7.15 -8.40 -4.31
N ILE A 90 -8.22 -7.79 -4.83
CA ILE A 90 -9.26 -8.50 -5.61
C ILE A 90 -8.63 -9.18 -6.83
N ARG A 91 -7.72 -8.50 -7.54
CA ARG A 91 -6.98 -9.11 -8.65
C ARG A 91 -6.19 -10.35 -8.21
N TYR A 92 -5.49 -10.28 -7.07
CA TYR A 92 -4.76 -11.43 -6.54
C TYR A 92 -5.70 -12.58 -6.15
N LEU A 93 -6.84 -12.30 -5.52
CA LEU A 93 -7.85 -13.32 -5.21
C LEU A 93 -8.37 -14.01 -6.47
N ILE A 94 -8.61 -13.26 -7.55
CA ILE A 94 -9.01 -13.83 -8.85
C ILE A 94 -7.91 -14.75 -9.41
N TRP A 95 -6.65 -14.34 -9.30
CA TRP A 95 -5.51 -15.16 -9.73
C TRP A 95 -5.32 -16.42 -8.86
N ASP A 96 -5.53 -16.32 -7.56
CA ASP A 96 -5.45 -17.46 -6.63
C ASP A 96 -6.53 -18.51 -6.91
N LEU A 97 -7.69 -18.08 -7.43
CA LEU A 97 -8.74 -18.97 -7.94
C LEU A 97 -8.41 -19.58 -9.32
N GLY A 98 -7.26 -19.24 -9.91
CA GLY A 98 -6.81 -19.74 -11.21
C GLY A 98 -7.40 -19.02 -12.42
N PHE A 99 -8.12 -17.91 -12.22
CA PHE A 99 -8.74 -17.15 -13.31
C PHE A 99 -7.82 -16.04 -13.85
N LEU A 100 -7.95 -15.76 -15.14
CA LEU A 100 -7.37 -14.60 -15.83
C LEU A 100 -5.84 -14.40 -15.67
N LEU A 101 -5.09 -15.51 -15.49
CA LEU A 101 -3.64 -15.50 -15.21
C LEU A 101 -2.78 -14.88 -16.32
N HIS A 102 -3.22 -14.98 -17.58
CA HIS A 102 -2.45 -14.50 -18.75
C HIS A 102 -2.99 -13.18 -19.33
N GLN A 103 -4.05 -12.62 -18.75
CA GLN A 103 -4.71 -11.43 -19.30
C GLN A 103 -4.22 -10.16 -18.61
N ASN A 104 -3.40 -9.40 -19.34
CA ASN A 104 -3.00 -8.04 -18.97
C ASN A 104 -4.20 -7.07 -18.88
N TYR A 105 -5.35 -7.43 -19.44
CA TYR A 105 -6.56 -6.61 -19.36
C TYR A 105 -7.06 -6.47 -17.91
N LEU A 106 -6.97 -7.52 -17.08
CA LEU A 106 -7.45 -7.45 -15.69
C LEU A 106 -6.60 -6.46 -14.87
N SER A 107 -5.28 -6.51 -15.02
CA SER A 107 -4.38 -5.58 -14.33
C SER A 107 -4.59 -4.14 -14.80
N ASN A 108 -4.69 -3.91 -16.10
CA ASN A 108 -4.94 -2.59 -16.66
C ASN A 108 -6.31 -2.04 -16.25
N PHE A 109 -7.35 -2.89 -16.24
CA PHE A 109 -8.69 -2.51 -15.79
C PHE A 109 -8.70 -2.09 -14.32
N MET A 110 -8.10 -2.88 -13.42
CA MET A 110 -8.03 -2.53 -12.00
C MET A 110 -7.25 -1.24 -11.76
N LEU A 111 -6.15 -1.03 -12.49
CA LEU A 111 -5.40 0.24 -12.44
C LEU A 111 -6.27 1.41 -12.91
N PHE A 112 -6.97 1.26 -14.03
CA PHE A 112 -7.84 2.30 -14.57
C PHE A 112 -8.98 2.66 -13.61
N VAL A 113 -9.65 1.66 -13.02
CA VAL A 113 -10.70 1.87 -12.00
C VAL A 113 -10.12 2.57 -10.78
N SER A 114 -8.95 2.15 -10.30
CA SER A 114 -8.31 2.80 -9.15
C SER A 114 -8.01 4.28 -9.43
N LEU A 115 -7.54 4.60 -10.64
CA LEU A 115 -7.22 5.96 -11.05
C LEU A 115 -8.47 6.84 -11.15
N ILE A 116 -9.57 6.32 -11.69
CA ILE A 116 -10.86 7.03 -11.72
C ILE A 116 -11.34 7.34 -10.30
N LEU A 117 -11.32 6.36 -9.39
CA LEU A 117 -11.76 6.56 -8.02
C LEU A 117 -10.90 7.60 -7.28
N ILE A 118 -9.58 7.60 -7.52
CA ILE A 118 -8.66 8.60 -6.97
C ILE A 118 -8.98 9.99 -7.53
N LEU A 119 -9.25 10.12 -8.83
CA LEU A 119 -9.63 11.40 -9.44
C LEU A 119 -10.94 11.94 -8.86
N VAL A 120 -11.95 11.08 -8.70
CA VAL A 120 -13.24 11.45 -8.07
C VAL A 120 -13.04 11.89 -6.62
N LEU A 121 -12.20 11.19 -5.86
CA LEU A 121 -11.83 11.61 -4.51
C LEU A 121 -11.17 12.98 -4.52
N PHE A 122 -10.22 13.20 -5.43
CA PHE A 122 -9.52 14.47 -5.54
C PHE A 122 -10.49 15.61 -5.88
N SER A 123 -11.39 15.43 -6.86
CA SER A 123 -12.37 16.46 -7.22
C SER A 123 -13.31 16.79 -6.06
N ASN A 124 -13.81 15.79 -5.35
CA ASN A 124 -14.79 16.00 -4.27
C ASN A 124 -14.18 16.61 -3.01
N LEU A 125 -12.87 16.44 -2.82
CA LEU A 125 -12.18 17.04 -1.68
C LEU A 125 -11.69 18.44 -2.02
N PHE A 126 -11.26 18.76 -3.26
CA PHE A 126 -10.69 20.06 -3.67
C PHE A 126 -11.68 21.12 -4.17
N ILE A 127 -12.97 20.84 -4.13
CA ILE A 127 -14.06 21.80 -4.38
C ILE A 127 -14.74 22.10 -3.04
#